data_AF-X1B0J4-F1
#
_entry.id   AF-X1B0J4-F1
#
_cell.length_a   1.000
_cell.length_b   1.000
_cell.length_c   1.000
_cell.angle_alpha   90.00
_cell.angle_beta   90.00
_cell.angle_gamma   90.00
#
_symmetry.space_group_name_H-M   'P 1'
#
loop_
_entity.id
_entity.type
_entity.pdbx_description
1 polymer ?
#
loop_
_entity_poly.entity_id
_entity_poly.type
_entity_poly.pdbx_seq_one_letter_code
_entity_poly.pdbx_strand_id
1 'polypeptide(L)'
;ASQIGLIGHSLGGFVVLMNQALDPRFNVTVAWAPLVNFDPQVIPIIPSGYEDYIPANLLNSTNTNNLLIIMHEDDEVIAFEDQAVVARDLTNCTVFRITEPLFGGGHQLFSDVVIIESIKWFENYFFKYEKINGPIIITFLVNYVIIIITLILLVLIVLTLIIYTSKFFPYKKEGLVKPMPKITGKLSKIKDRAIRIRKILQIIVYIALFLLNWEIFERAFGLAGIFLASLNITAVYFIVKIILYFRKLKKQEVKFDLKQIWVLIKSEFQLKYLFFAVICNGYFITLY
;
A
#
# COMPACT_ATOMS: atom_id res chain seq x y z
N ALA A 1 -28.81 -18.22 10.55
CA ALA A 1 -28.15 -17.51 11.67
C ALA A 1 -26.87 -16.88 11.13
N SER A 2 -26.74 -15.55 11.21
CA SER A 2 -25.51 -14.84 10.84
C SER A 2 -24.49 -14.97 11.98
N GLN A 3 -23.34 -15.56 11.71
CA GLN A 3 -22.23 -15.61 12.67
C GLN A 3 -21.46 -14.28 12.59
N ILE A 4 -21.09 -13.68 13.72
CA ILE A 4 -20.28 -12.45 13.77
C ILE A 4 -18.99 -12.76 14.53
N GLY A 5 -17.86 -12.38 13.94
CA GLY A 5 -16.54 -12.53 14.51
C GLY A 5 -15.99 -11.17 14.94
N LEU A 6 -15.23 -11.14 16.03
CA LEU A 6 -14.62 -9.92 16.54
C LEU A 6 -13.09 -10.02 16.51
N ILE A 7 -12.45 -8.90 16.18
CA ILE A 7 -11.01 -8.76 16.31
C ILE A 7 -10.68 -7.40 16.93
N GLY A 8 -9.77 -7.39 17.89
CA GLY A 8 -9.39 -6.18 18.60
C GLY A 8 -7.95 -6.24 19.08
N HIS A 9 -7.28 -5.09 19.09
CA HIS A 9 -5.90 -4.95 19.56
C HIS A 9 -5.83 -3.96 20.70
N SER A 10 -5.03 -4.24 21.75
CA SER A 10 -4.83 -3.33 22.89
C SER A 10 -6.16 -2.94 23.56
N LEU A 11 -6.49 -1.65 23.62
CA LEU A 11 -7.80 -1.16 24.06
C LEU A 11 -8.96 -1.69 23.18
N GLY A 12 -8.73 -1.92 21.89
CA GLY A 12 -9.69 -2.63 21.05
C GLY A 12 -9.89 -4.08 21.51
N GLY A 13 -8.86 -4.72 22.06
CA GLY A 13 -8.90 -6.02 22.72
C GLY A 13 -9.85 -6.03 23.91
N PHE A 14 -9.76 -5.02 24.78
CA PHE A 14 -10.74 -4.80 25.87
C PHE A 14 -12.17 -4.76 25.35
N VAL A 15 -12.43 -3.97 24.31
CA VAL A 15 -13.78 -3.78 23.76
C VAL A 15 -14.34 -5.08 23.19
N VAL A 16 -13.54 -5.87 22.45
CA VAL A 16 -14.04 -7.13 21.88
C VAL A 16 -14.28 -8.20 22.93
N LEU A 17 -13.45 -8.26 23.98
CA LEU A 17 -13.65 -9.16 25.11
C LEU A 17 -14.94 -8.82 25.86
N MET A 18 -15.16 -7.54 26.15
CA MET A 18 -16.39 -7.05 26.77
C MET A 18 -17.62 -7.38 25.92
N ASN A 19 -17.59 -7.08 24.61
CA ASN A 19 -18.73 -7.34 23.72
C ASN A 19 -19.03 -8.84 23.58
N GLN A 20 -18.00 -9.69 23.45
CA GLN A 20 -18.20 -11.14 23.40
C GLN A 20 -18.90 -11.65 24.66
N ALA A 21 -18.49 -11.16 25.83
CA ALA A 21 -19.06 -11.61 27.10
C ALA A 21 -20.51 -11.18 27.33
N LEU A 22 -20.92 -10.05 26.75
CA LEU A 22 -22.26 -9.49 26.92
C LEU A 22 -23.24 -9.93 25.83
N ASP A 23 -22.77 -10.30 24.64
CA ASP A 23 -23.62 -10.61 23.50
C ASP A 23 -23.27 -11.98 22.86
N PRO A 24 -24.12 -13.01 23.04
CA PRO A 24 -23.84 -14.37 22.57
C PRO A 24 -23.85 -14.50 21.04
N ARG A 25 -24.20 -13.44 20.29
CA ARG A 25 -24.08 -13.43 18.82
C ARG A 25 -22.62 -13.42 18.36
N PHE A 26 -21.70 -12.91 19.18
CA PHE A 26 -20.26 -12.95 18.92
C PHE A 26 -19.69 -14.27 19.40
N ASN A 27 -19.45 -15.20 18.48
CA ASN A 27 -19.12 -16.58 18.84
C ASN A 27 -17.67 -16.98 18.49
N VAL A 28 -16.89 -16.05 17.93
CA VAL A 28 -15.48 -16.23 17.57
C VAL A 28 -14.77 -14.91 17.74
N THR A 29 -13.76 -14.86 18.61
CA THR A 29 -13.00 -13.64 18.87
C THR A 29 -11.51 -13.91 18.86
N VAL A 30 -10.77 -12.97 18.26
CA VAL A 30 -9.31 -12.90 18.38
C VAL A 30 -8.95 -11.55 19.02
N ALA A 31 -8.20 -11.58 20.12
CA ALA A 31 -7.75 -10.37 20.80
C ALA A 31 -6.22 -10.33 20.86
N TRP A 32 -5.63 -9.26 20.34
CA TRP A 32 -4.19 -9.05 20.26
C TRP A 32 -3.74 -8.11 21.38
N ALA A 33 -2.76 -8.51 22.19
CA ALA A 33 -2.27 -7.78 23.36
C ALA A 33 -3.41 -7.05 24.11
N PRO A 34 -4.49 -7.74 24.51
CA PRO A 34 -5.67 -7.07 25.03
C PRO A 34 -5.42 -6.48 26.40
N LEU A 35 -6.11 -5.38 26.69
CA LEU A 35 -6.24 -4.89 28.06
C LEU A 35 -7.39 -5.66 28.76
N VAL A 36 -7.05 -6.43 29.79
CA VAL A 36 -7.91 -7.37 30.49
C VAL A 36 -8.05 -6.99 31.97
N ASN A 37 -6.93 -6.82 32.66
CA ASN A 37 -6.86 -6.49 34.08
C ASN A 37 -6.05 -5.22 34.30
N PHE A 38 -6.68 -4.20 34.88
CA PHE A 38 -6.02 -2.94 35.19
C PHE A 38 -6.76 -2.24 36.33
N ASP A 39 -6.05 -1.36 37.02
CA ASP A 39 -6.66 -0.46 37.99
C ASP A 39 -7.27 0.76 37.26
N PRO A 40 -8.60 0.96 37.29
CA PRO A 40 -9.24 2.10 36.64
C PRO A 40 -8.85 3.45 37.26
N GLN A 41 -8.28 3.48 38.47
CA GLN A 41 -7.69 4.70 39.06
C GLN A 41 -6.37 5.09 38.39
N VAL A 42 -5.63 4.11 37.87
CA VAL A 42 -4.36 4.30 37.17
C VAL A 42 -4.60 4.54 35.67
N ILE A 43 -5.54 3.80 35.07
CA ILE A 43 -5.91 3.91 33.65
C ILE A 43 -7.39 4.31 33.56
N PRO A 44 -7.72 5.62 33.52
CA PRO A 44 -9.09 6.12 33.59
C PRO A 44 -9.81 6.05 32.24
N ILE A 45 -9.85 4.86 31.63
CA ILE A 45 -10.53 4.61 30.35
C ILE A 45 -12.00 4.24 30.51
N ILE A 46 -12.41 3.84 31.71
CA ILE A 46 -13.80 3.56 32.05
C ILE A 46 -14.32 4.58 33.07
N PRO A 47 -15.61 4.98 32.99
CA PRO A 47 -16.21 5.81 34.03
C PRO A 47 -16.30 5.04 35.35
N SER A 48 -16.26 5.77 36.47
CA SER A 48 -16.50 5.17 37.79
C SER A 48 -17.90 4.58 37.87
N GLY A 49 -18.02 3.40 38.50
CA GLY A 49 -19.27 2.62 38.56
C GLY A 49 -19.47 1.65 37.40
N TYR A 50 -18.50 1.54 36.49
CA TYR A 50 -18.49 0.58 35.36
C TYR A 50 -17.37 -0.46 35.48
N GLU A 51 -16.83 -0.65 36.68
CA GLU A 51 -15.74 -1.59 36.96
C GLU A 51 -16.14 -3.05 36.65
N ASP A 52 -17.42 -3.38 36.75
CA ASP A 52 -17.98 -4.69 36.38
C ASP A 52 -17.83 -5.02 34.88
N TYR A 53 -17.57 -4.01 34.04
CA TYR A 53 -17.34 -4.19 32.60
C TYR A 53 -15.86 -4.37 32.24
N ILE A 54 -14.96 -4.29 33.22
CA ILE A 54 -13.55 -4.67 33.03
C ILE A 54 -13.52 -6.18 32.72
N PRO A 55 -12.80 -6.63 31.67
CA PRO A 55 -12.74 -8.05 31.32
C PRO A 55 -12.36 -8.96 32.50
N ALA A 56 -11.44 -8.54 33.37
CA ALA A 56 -11.09 -9.29 34.59
C ALA A 56 -12.27 -9.56 35.53
N ASN A 57 -13.27 -8.67 35.57
CA ASN A 57 -14.47 -8.79 36.41
C ASN A 57 -15.66 -9.40 35.65
N LEU A 58 -15.66 -9.31 34.32
CA LEU A 58 -16.76 -9.70 33.45
C LEU A 58 -16.60 -11.12 32.89
N LEU A 59 -15.39 -11.50 32.48
CA LEU A 59 -15.12 -12.76 31.80
C LEU A 59 -15.24 -13.95 32.75
N ASN A 60 -15.82 -15.05 32.27
CA ASN A 60 -15.86 -16.32 32.96
C ASN A 60 -15.92 -17.51 31.99
N SER A 61 -15.85 -18.71 32.53
CA SER A 61 -15.83 -19.98 31.77
C SER A 61 -17.07 -20.24 30.91
N THR A 62 -18.16 -19.48 31.08
CA THR A 62 -19.45 -19.75 30.42
C THR A 62 -19.92 -18.66 29.47
N ASN A 63 -19.33 -17.46 29.52
CA ASN A 63 -19.77 -16.32 28.71
C ASN A 63 -18.83 -16.00 27.54
N THR A 64 -17.85 -16.85 27.25
CA THR A 64 -16.95 -16.71 26.11
C THR A 64 -16.88 -18.00 25.32
N ASN A 65 -16.94 -17.91 23.98
CA ASN A 65 -16.78 -19.05 23.09
C ASN A 65 -15.71 -18.76 22.04
N ASN A 66 -14.89 -19.76 21.72
CA ASN A 66 -13.86 -19.70 20.68
C ASN A 66 -13.03 -18.39 20.74
N LEU A 67 -12.43 -18.15 21.90
CA LEU A 67 -11.55 -17.01 22.14
C LEU A 67 -10.07 -17.39 21.95
N LEU A 68 -9.37 -16.59 21.16
CA LEU A 68 -7.91 -16.63 21.02
C LEU A 68 -7.31 -15.30 21.51
N ILE A 69 -6.35 -15.39 22.42
CA ILE A 69 -5.49 -14.28 22.82
C ILE A 69 -4.13 -14.45 22.15
N ILE A 70 -3.63 -13.40 21.49
CA ILE A 70 -2.29 -13.37 20.91
C ILE A 70 -1.52 -12.26 21.61
N MET A 71 -0.42 -12.58 22.30
CA MET A 71 0.34 -11.57 23.04
C MET A 71 1.82 -11.95 23.12
N HIS A 72 2.69 -10.95 23.07
CA HIS A 72 4.12 -11.13 23.33
C HIS A 72 4.36 -11.25 24.84
N GLU A 73 5.26 -12.14 25.25
CA GLU A 73 5.60 -12.32 26.67
C GLU A 73 6.23 -11.05 27.26
N ASP A 74 7.19 -10.48 26.56
CA ASP A 74 7.87 -9.23 26.93
C ASP A 74 7.19 -7.98 26.34
N ASP A 75 5.84 -7.91 26.36
CA ASP A 75 5.12 -6.70 25.96
C ASP A 75 5.52 -5.52 26.86
N GLU A 76 6.01 -4.45 26.23
CA GLU A 76 6.59 -3.29 26.91
C GLU A 76 5.56 -2.31 27.48
N VAL A 77 4.29 -2.46 27.11
CA VAL A 77 3.20 -1.54 27.51
C VAL A 77 2.35 -2.16 28.62
N ILE A 78 2.03 -3.44 28.51
CA ILE A 78 1.17 -4.17 29.44
C ILE A 78 1.75 -5.56 29.73
N ALA A 79 1.74 -5.98 30.99
CA ALA A 79 2.37 -7.24 31.40
C ALA A 79 1.57 -8.47 30.92
N PHE A 80 2.26 -9.43 30.28
CA PHE A 80 1.63 -10.67 29.77
C PHE A 80 0.85 -11.44 30.84
N GLU A 81 1.40 -11.54 32.05
CA GLU A 81 0.79 -12.25 33.17
C GLU A 81 -0.53 -11.58 33.62
N ASP A 82 -0.56 -10.25 33.68
CA ASP A 82 -1.76 -9.52 34.10
C ASP A 82 -2.86 -9.53 33.03
N GLN A 83 -2.50 -9.80 31.77
CA GLN A 83 -3.45 -9.73 30.66
C GLN A 83 -3.80 -11.11 30.11
N ALA A 84 -2.88 -11.75 29.39
CA ALA A 84 -3.15 -12.97 28.64
C ALA A 84 -3.38 -14.17 29.57
N VAL A 85 -2.63 -14.26 30.67
CA VAL A 85 -2.79 -15.34 31.66
C VAL A 85 -4.09 -15.18 32.44
N VAL A 86 -4.43 -13.96 32.90
CA VAL A 86 -5.72 -13.68 33.54
C VAL A 86 -6.90 -14.05 32.62
N ALA A 87 -6.86 -13.64 31.35
CA ALA A 87 -7.91 -13.99 30.38
C ALA A 87 -8.06 -15.52 30.23
N ARG A 88 -6.94 -16.24 30.13
CA ARG A 88 -6.94 -17.72 30.07
C ARG A 88 -7.55 -18.32 31.31
N ASP A 89 -7.16 -17.86 32.49
CA ASP A 89 -7.58 -18.48 33.75
C ASP A 89 -9.08 -18.25 34.02
N LEU A 90 -9.62 -17.10 33.58
CA LEU A 90 -11.05 -16.80 33.67
C LEU A 90 -11.91 -17.58 32.68
N THR A 91 -11.42 -17.84 31.46
CA THR A 91 -12.24 -18.31 30.33
C THR A 91 -11.85 -19.69 29.79
N ASN A 92 -10.70 -20.21 30.19
CA ASN A 92 -10.03 -21.35 29.56
C ASN A 92 -9.79 -21.18 28.05
N CYS A 93 -9.55 -19.94 27.60
CA CYS A 93 -9.29 -19.63 26.20
C CYS A 93 -7.89 -20.08 25.74
N THR A 94 -7.68 -20.06 24.42
CA THR A 94 -6.34 -20.34 23.86
C THR A 94 -5.49 -19.08 23.90
N VAL A 95 -4.25 -19.22 24.38
CA VAL A 95 -3.26 -18.13 24.36
C VAL A 95 -2.12 -18.53 23.44
N PHE A 96 -1.91 -17.76 22.39
CA PHE A 96 -0.72 -17.82 21.56
C PHE A 96 0.33 -16.84 22.10
N ARG A 97 1.31 -17.40 22.81
CA ARG A 97 2.43 -16.66 23.38
C ARG A 97 3.53 -16.47 22.34
N ILE A 98 3.89 -15.23 22.09
CA ILE A 98 5.04 -14.87 21.24
C ILE A 98 6.24 -14.62 22.14
N THR A 99 7.36 -15.27 21.83
CA THR A 99 8.64 -15.14 22.55
C THR A 99 9.76 -14.60 21.66
N GLU A 100 9.49 -14.47 20.35
CA GLU A 100 10.45 -13.99 19.38
C GLU A 100 10.39 -12.47 19.23
N PRO A 101 11.52 -11.78 19.08
CA PRO A 101 11.54 -10.33 18.91
C PRO A 101 10.71 -9.88 17.70
N LEU A 102 9.85 -8.87 17.91
CA LEU A 102 8.99 -8.32 16.88
C LEU A 102 9.42 -6.91 16.43
N PHE A 103 9.12 -6.58 15.19
CA PHE A 103 9.37 -5.24 14.67
C PHE A 103 8.43 -4.23 15.35
N GLY A 104 8.98 -3.15 15.90
CA GLY A 104 8.19 -2.12 16.56
C GLY A 104 7.78 -2.41 18.01
N GLY A 105 8.23 -3.52 18.60
CA GLY A 105 7.96 -3.87 20.01
C GLY A 105 6.99 -5.05 20.18
N GLY A 106 6.95 -5.60 21.40
CA GLY A 106 6.08 -6.71 21.77
C GLY A 106 4.60 -6.32 21.72
N HIS A 107 4.27 -5.05 22.05
CA HIS A 107 2.88 -4.58 22.06
C HIS A 107 2.28 -4.42 20.67
N GLN A 108 3.08 -4.00 19.68
CA GLN A 108 2.58 -3.72 18.32
C GLN A 108 2.21 -4.99 17.56
N LEU A 109 2.83 -6.12 17.91
CA LEU A 109 2.55 -7.41 17.31
C LEU A 109 2.69 -7.42 15.76
N PHE A 110 3.60 -6.62 15.20
CA PHE A 110 3.85 -6.59 13.76
C PHE A 110 4.62 -7.83 13.32
N SER A 111 3.88 -8.91 13.08
CA SER A 111 4.38 -10.21 12.64
C SER A 111 3.37 -10.89 11.74
N ASP A 112 3.85 -11.61 10.73
CA ASP A 112 3.03 -12.49 9.90
C ASP A 112 2.41 -13.63 10.72
N VAL A 113 3.11 -14.11 11.75
CA VAL A 113 2.61 -15.14 12.69
C VAL A 113 1.29 -14.72 13.32
N VAL A 114 1.18 -13.46 13.79
CA VAL A 114 -0.04 -12.92 14.43
C VAL A 114 -1.23 -12.97 13.46
N ILE A 115 -1.00 -12.57 12.20
CA ILE A 115 -2.01 -12.58 11.15
C ILE A 115 -2.41 -14.01 10.80
N ILE A 116 -1.44 -14.90 10.61
CA ILE A 116 -1.66 -16.30 10.24
C ILE A 116 -2.49 -17.02 11.31
N GLU A 117 -2.15 -16.87 12.59
CA GLU A 117 -2.88 -17.51 13.68
C GLU A 117 -4.31 -16.96 13.82
N SER A 118 -4.48 -15.64 13.61
CA SER A 118 -5.82 -15.03 13.59
C SER A 118 -6.70 -15.59 12.46
N ILE A 119 -6.13 -15.72 11.26
CA ILE A 119 -6.84 -16.29 10.10
C ILE A 119 -7.22 -17.74 10.37
N LYS A 120 -6.27 -18.57 10.83
CA LYS A 120 -6.54 -19.99 11.17
C LYS A 120 -7.66 -20.10 12.19
N TRP A 121 -7.69 -19.23 13.19
CA TRP A 121 -8.76 -19.21 14.20
C TRP A 121 -10.13 -18.96 13.57
N PHE A 122 -10.26 -17.92 12.75
CA PHE A 122 -11.51 -17.65 12.04
C PHE A 122 -11.87 -18.78 11.05
N GLU A 123 -10.91 -19.37 10.34
CA GLU A 123 -11.20 -20.50 9.46
C GLU A 123 -11.78 -21.71 10.22
N ASN A 124 -11.19 -22.05 11.36
CA ASN A 124 -11.61 -23.18 12.17
C ASN A 124 -12.99 -22.94 12.81
N TYR A 125 -13.19 -21.78 13.44
CA TYR A 125 -14.36 -21.56 14.30
C TYR A 125 -15.46 -20.71 13.63
N PHE A 126 -15.09 -19.80 12.74
CA PHE A 126 -16.02 -18.93 12.03
C PHE A 126 -16.51 -19.54 10.72
N PHE A 127 -15.59 -19.96 9.85
CA PHE A 127 -15.94 -20.53 8.55
C PHE A 127 -16.19 -22.05 8.58
N LYS A 128 -15.72 -22.73 9.63
CA LYS A 128 -15.98 -24.14 9.94
C LYS A 128 -15.53 -25.17 8.88
N TYR A 129 -14.54 -24.88 8.01
CA TYR A 129 -13.62 -25.82 7.33
C TYR A 129 -12.91 -25.20 6.10
N GLU A 130 -11.68 -25.66 5.83
CA GLU A 130 -10.78 -25.37 4.70
C GLU A 130 -11.40 -25.55 3.28
N LYS A 131 -12.50 -26.29 3.15
CA LYS A 131 -13.08 -26.70 1.86
C LYS A 131 -13.69 -25.55 1.05
N ILE A 132 -14.07 -24.45 1.70
CA ILE A 132 -14.79 -23.34 1.04
C ILE A 132 -13.82 -22.24 0.58
N ASN A 133 -12.78 -21.96 1.37
CA ASN A 133 -11.86 -20.84 1.12
C ASN A 133 -10.54 -21.25 0.42
N GLY A 134 -10.26 -22.57 0.33
CA GLY A 134 -9.05 -23.09 -0.31
C GLY A 134 -7.76 -22.83 0.48
N PRO A 135 -6.64 -23.47 0.12
CA PRO A 135 -5.39 -23.32 0.87
C PRO A 135 -4.82 -21.90 0.74
N ILE A 136 -4.65 -21.24 1.89
CA ILE A 136 -4.16 -19.86 2.07
C ILE A 136 -2.85 -19.56 1.30
N ILE A 137 -2.00 -20.57 1.10
CA ILE A 137 -0.75 -20.46 0.31
C ILE A 137 -1.03 -19.88 -1.08
N ILE A 138 -2.15 -20.25 -1.71
CA ILE A 138 -2.50 -19.76 -3.05
C ILE A 138 -2.81 -18.26 -2.99
N THR A 139 -3.56 -17.80 -2.00
CA THR A 139 -3.96 -16.39 -1.86
C THR A 139 -2.77 -15.50 -1.50
N PHE A 140 -1.86 -15.95 -0.62
CA PHE A 140 -0.62 -15.23 -0.34
C PHE A 140 0.31 -15.19 -1.54
N LEU A 141 0.51 -16.32 -2.23
CA LEU A 141 1.37 -16.37 -3.42
C LEU A 141 0.85 -15.43 -4.51
N VAL A 142 -0.47 -15.40 -4.72
CA VAL A 142 -1.11 -14.47 -5.67
C VAL A 142 -0.91 -13.02 -5.23
N ASN A 143 -1.07 -12.69 -3.94
CA ASN A 143 -0.81 -11.34 -3.43
C ASN A 143 0.66 -10.93 -3.60
N TYR A 144 1.63 -11.80 -3.28
CA TYR A 144 3.04 -11.51 -3.49
C TYR A 144 3.40 -11.37 -4.97
N VAL A 145 2.82 -12.19 -5.84
CA VAL A 145 2.99 -12.06 -7.30
C VAL A 145 2.43 -10.73 -7.78
N ILE A 146 1.25 -10.32 -7.30
CA ILE A 146 0.66 -9.02 -7.63
C ILE A 146 1.54 -7.88 -7.11
N ILE A 147 2.05 -7.95 -5.88
CA ILE A 147 2.96 -6.95 -5.31
C ILE A 147 4.24 -6.85 -6.16
N ILE A 148 4.86 -7.97 -6.51
CA ILE A 148 6.07 -8.01 -7.35
C ILE A 148 5.80 -7.37 -8.72
N ILE A 149 4.69 -7.74 -9.38
CA ILE A 149 4.29 -7.14 -10.66
C ILE A 149 4.07 -5.63 -10.50
N THR A 150 3.43 -5.20 -9.41
CA THR A 150 3.18 -3.79 -9.12
C THR A 150 4.49 -3.02 -8.91
N LEU A 151 5.45 -3.62 -8.21
CA LEU A 151 6.76 -3.02 -7.96
C LEU A 151 7.56 -2.87 -9.28
N ILE A 152 7.53 -3.90 -10.13
CA ILE A 152 8.14 -3.85 -11.47
C ILE A 152 7.50 -2.75 -12.30
N LEU A 153 6.17 -2.63 -12.28
CA LEU A 153 5.45 -1.60 -13.01
C LEU A 153 5.76 -0.20 -12.49
N LEU A 154 5.85 -0.01 -11.18
CA LEU A 154 6.25 1.26 -10.57
C LEU A 154 7.64 1.66 -11.05
N VAL A 155 8.60 0.74 -11.03
CA VAL A 155 9.94 0.96 -11.57
C VAL A 155 9.86 1.36 -13.04
N LEU A 156 9.10 0.64 -13.88
CA LEU A 156 8.94 0.98 -15.30
C LEU A 156 8.28 2.35 -15.54
N ILE A 157 7.33 2.76 -14.71
CA ILE A 157 6.68 4.07 -14.78
C ILE A 157 7.67 5.18 -14.43
N VAL A 158 8.40 5.03 -13.33
CA VAL A 158 9.44 5.98 -12.94
C VAL A 158 10.51 6.06 -14.04
N LEU A 159 10.90 4.92 -14.61
CA LEU A 159 11.80 4.85 -15.76
C LEU A 159 11.28 5.67 -16.94
N THR A 160 10.01 5.47 -17.30
CA THR A 160 9.37 6.15 -18.41
C THR A 160 9.25 7.65 -18.19
N LEU A 161 8.89 8.09 -16.98
CA LEU A 161 8.78 9.51 -16.62
C LEU A 161 10.12 10.22 -16.72
N ILE A 162 11.18 9.58 -16.24
CA ILE A 162 12.53 10.16 -16.30
C ILE A 162 13.05 10.15 -17.75
N ILE A 163 12.80 9.09 -18.53
CA ILE A 163 13.09 9.08 -19.97
C ILE A 163 12.39 10.23 -20.67
N TYR A 164 11.09 10.40 -20.42
CA TYR A 164 10.30 11.47 -21.01
C TYR A 164 10.85 12.85 -20.61
N THR A 165 11.22 13.03 -19.35
CA THR A 165 11.76 14.29 -18.81
C THR A 165 13.15 14.60 -19.38
N SER A 166 14.02 13.59 -19.53
CA SER A 166 15.37 13.74 -20.09
C SER A 166 15.36 14.26 -21.53
N LYS A 167 14.32 13.97 -22.32
CA LYS A 167 14.14 14.50 -23.69
C LYS A 167 13.92 16.01 -23.74
N PHE A 168 13.56 16.65 -22.62
CA PHE A 168 13.43 18.10 -22.53
C PHE A 168 14.76 18.80 -22.20
N PHE A 169 15.77 18.06 -21.75
CA PHE A 169 17.14 18.54 -21.62
C PHE A 169 17.88 18.28 -22.95
N PRO A 170 18.26 19.32 -23.70
CA PRO A 170 18.99 19.11 -24.94
C PRO A 170 20.38 18.56 -24.62
N TYR A 171 20.56 17.25 -24.78
CA TYR A 171 21.90 16.68 -24.90
C TYR A 171 22.50 17.28 -26.16
N LYS A 172 23.51 18.16 -26.02
CA LYS A 172 24.26 18.66 -27.17
C LYS A 172 24.77 17.44 -27.92
N LYS A 173 24.22 17.18 -29.12
CA LYS A 173 24.94 16.38 -30.10
C LYS A 173 26.20 17.18 -30.41
N GLU A 174 27.36 16.66 -30.06
CA GLU A 174 28.63 17.06 -30.66
C GLU A 174 28.54 16.74 -32.15
N GLY A 175 28.02 17.71 -32.89
CA GLY A 175 28.04 17.76 -34.34
C GLY A 175 28.48 19.17 -34.68
N LEU A 176 29.76 19.30 -35.03
CA LEU A 176 30.40 20.50 -35.56
C LEU A 176 29.57 21.06 -36.72
N VAL A 177 28.69 22.03 -36.43
CA VAL A 177 28.12 22.90 -37.45
C VAL A 177 28.50 24.32 -37.07
N LYS A 178 29.34 24.93 -37.92
CA LYS A 178 29.87 26.28 -37.77
C LYS A 178 28.73 27.27 -37.42
N PRO A 179 28.89 28.14 -36.42
CA PRO A 179 27.84 29.06 -36.05
C PRO A 179 27.70 30.16 -37.12
N MET A 180 26.56 30.19 -37.81
CA MET A 180 26.12 31.42 -38.47
C MET A 180 25.79 32.48 -37.39
N PRO A 181 26.12 33.76 -37.62
CA PRO A 181 25.99 34.79 -36.61
C PRO A 181 24.51 35.05 -36.30
N LYS A 182 24.08 34.71 -35.08
CA LYS A 182 22.75 35.06 -34.58
C LYS A 182 22.76 36.53 -34.15
N ILE A 183 21.95 37.34 -34.82
CA ILE A 183 21.64 38.72 -34.41
C ILE A 183 20.95 38.67 -33.03
N THR A 184 21.67 39.06 -31.98
CA THR A 184 21.24 39.02 -30.58
C THR A 184 20.42 40.27 -30.22
N GLY A 185 19.10 40.18 -30.34
CA GLY A 185 18.17 41.16 -29.77
C GLY A 185 17.54 40.67 -28.45
N LYS A 186 17.26 41.59 -27.50
CA LYS A 186 16.53 41.36 -26.23
C LYS A 186 15.23 40.54 -26.41
N LEU A 187 14.57 40.69 -27.56
CA LEU A 187 13.34 39.98 -27.95
C LEU A 187 13.52 38.45 -28.01
N SER A 188 14.69 37.96 -28.44
CA SER A 188 14.98 36.53 -28.55
C SER A 188 15.05 35.85 -27.17
N LYS A 189 15.68 36.52 -26.19
CA LYS A 189 15.81 36.02 -24.81
C LYS A 189 14.45 35.95 -24.09
N ILE A 190 13.55 36.91 -24.35
CA ILE A 190 12.19 36.91 -23.78
C ILE A 190 11.37 35.76 -24.36
N LYS A 191 11.45 35.54 -25.68
CA LYS A 191 10.79 34.42 -26.36
C LYS A 191 11.27 33.07 -25.83
N ASP A 192 12.57 32.91 -25.62
CA ASP A 192 13.16 31.68 -25.06
C ASP A 192 12.80 31.45 -23.57
N ARG A 193 12.61 32.53 -22.80
CA ARG A 193 12.13 32.44 -21.40
C ARG A 193 10.67 32.02 -21.35
N ALA A 194 9.82 32.61 -22.18
CA ALA A 194 8.40 32.27 -22.28
C ALA A 194 8.19 30.80 -22.72
N ILE A 195 8.99 30.31 -23.68
CA ILE A 195 8.96 28.91 -24.11
C ILE A 195 9.35 27.96 -22.95
N ARG A 196 10.37 28.31 -22.16
CA ARG A 196 10.77 27.52 -20.98
C ARG A 196 9.70 27.49 -19.90
N ILE A 197 9.13 28.64 -19.55
CA ILE A 197 8.05 28.75 -18.56
C ILE A 197 6.84 27.92 -19.00
N ARG A 198 6.45 28.01 -20.28
CA ARG A 198 5.37 27.19 -20.84
C ARG A 198 5.64 25.69 -20.69
N LYS A 199 6.88 25.24 -20.91
CA LYS A 199 7.26 23.83 -20.73
C LYS A 199 7.19 23.40 -19.27
N ILE A 200 7.66 24.24 -18.34
CA ILE A 200 7.59 23.96 -16.90
C ILE A 200 6.13 23.85 -16.46
N LEU A 201 5.28 24.80 -16.87
CA LEU A 201 3.84 24.76 -16.61
C LEU A 201 3.19 23.50 -17.17
N GLN A 202 3.55 23.09 -18.39
CA GLN A 202 3.05 21.83 -18.95
C GLN A 202 3.44 20.63 -18.08
N ILE A 203 4.69 20.56 -17.60
CA ILE A 203 5.14 19.47 -16.70
C ILE A 203 4.33 19.47 -15.41
N ILE A 204 4.16 20.63 -14.77
CA ILE A 204 3.39 20.76 -13.53
C ILE A 204 1.95 20.29 -13.74
N VAL A 205 1.30 20.72 -14.82
CA VAL A 205 -0.08 20.31 -15.14
C VAL A 205 -0.17 18.81 -15.39
N TYR A 206 0.78 18.22 -16.12
CA TYR A 206 0.78 16.77 -16.35
C TYR A 206 1.01 15.97 -15.07
N ILE A 207 1.90 16.42 -14.19
CA ILE A 207 2.13 15.79 -12.88
C ILE A 207 0.87 15.93 -12.00
N ALA A 208 0.25 17.11 -11.96
CA ALA A 208 -0.97 17.32 -11.20
C ALA A 208 -2.11 16.41 -11.69
N LEU A 209 -2.29 16.29 -13.01
CA LEU A 209 -3.29 15.37 -13.59
C LEU A 209 -2.97 13.90 -13.28
N PHE A 210 -1.70 13.51 -13.28
CA PHE A 210 -1.27 12.17 -12.89
C PHE A 210 -1.62 11.88 -11.42
N LEU A 211 -1.24 12.77 -10.51
CA LEU A 211 -1.50 12.61 -9.07
C LEU A 211 -3.01 12.59 -8.78
N LEU A 212 -3.78 13.47 -9.41
CA LEU A 212 -5.24 13.53 -9.24
C LEU A 212 -5.92 12.27 -9.76
N ASN A 213 -5.47 11.72 -10.89
CA ASN A 213 -5.98 10.45 -11.42
C ASN A 213 -5.64 9.28 -10.48
N TRP A 214 -4.44 9.26 -9.93
CA TRP A 214 -4.03 8.28 -8.93
C TRP A 214 -4.88 8.36 -7.67
N GLU A 215 -5.10 9.55 -7.12
CA GLU A 215 -5.89 9.75 -5.91
C GLU A 215 -7.36 9.34 -6.10
N ILE A 216 -7.98 9.68 -7.23
CA ILE A 216 -9.37 9.29 -7.52
C ILE A 216 -9.51 7.77 -7.56
N PHE A 217 -8.58 7.09 -8.24
CA PHE A 217 -8.65 5.64 -8.39
C PHE A 217 -8.25 4.90 -7.11
N GLU A 218 -7.27 5.40 -6.35
CA GLU A 218 -6.89 4.89 -5.04
C GLU A 218 -8.07 4.93 -4.07
N ARG A 219 -8.78 6.06 -3.98
CA ARG A 219 -9.97 6.17 -3.12
C ARG A 219 -11.11 5.25 -3.54
N ALA A 220 -11.28 5.00 -4.83
CA ALA A 220 -12.37 4.19 -5.35
C ALA A 220 -12.11 2.67 -5.29
N PHE A 221 -10.85 2.24 -5.49
CA PHE A 221 -10.51 0.83 -5.69
C PHE A 221 -9.23 0.39 -4.95
N GLY A 222 -8.70 1.21 -4.04
CA GLY A 222 -7.46 0.94 -3.30
C GLY A 222 -6.26 0.71 -4.23
N LEU A 223 -5.42 -0.27 -3.88
CA LEU A 223 -4.23 -0.65 -4.66
C LEU A 223 -4.56 -1.08 -6.10
N ALA A 224 -5.69 -1.77 -6.32
CA ALA A 224 -6.13 -2.13 -7.67
C ALA A 224 -6.48 -0.88 -8.51
N GLY A 225 -6.96 0.17 -7.85
CA GLY A 225 -7.20 1.48 -8.47
C GLY A 225 -5.92 2.12 -8.98
N ILE A 226 -4.87 2.14 -8.16
CA ILE A 226 -3.56 2.68 -8.54
C ILE A 226 -3.05 2.00 -9.81
N PHE A 227 -3.16 0.67 -9.90
CA PHE A 227 -2.82 -0.11 -11.09
C PHE A 227 -3.66 0.29 -12.32
N LEU A 228 -4.98 0.39 -12.16
CA LEU A 228 -5.89 0.77 -13.25
C LEU A 228 -5.63 2.20 -13.75
N ALA A 229 -5.35 3.14 -12.86
CA ALA A 229 -4.96 4.52 -13.19
C ALA A 229 -3.66 4.54 -13.99
N SER A 230 -2.65 3.80 -13.56
CA SER A 230 -1.37 3.68 -14.27
C SER A 230 -1.52 3.07 -15.67
N LEU A 231 -2.35 2.04 -15.82
CA LEU A 231 -2.71 1.45 -17.12
C LEU A 231 -3.44 2.45 -18.02
N ASN A 232 -4.40 3.18 -17.46
CA ASN A 232 -5.19 4.17 -18.16
C ASN A 232 -4.30 5.29 -18.73
N ILE A 233 -3.43 5.88 -17.89
CA ILE A 233 -2.50 6.94 -18.31
C ILE A 233 -1.53 6.43 -19.37
N THR A 234 -1.05 5.20 -19.24
CA THR A 234 -0.16 4.56 -20.22
C THR A 234 -0.87 4.39 -21.57
N ALA A 235 -2.10 3.86 -21.57
CA ALA A 235 -2.90 3.69 -22.78
C ALA A 235 -3.19 5.04 -23.46
N VAL A 236 -3.61 6.04 -22.69
CA VAL A 236 -3.85 7.41 -23.17
C VAL A 236 -2.58 8.01 -23.78
N TYR A 237 -1.43 7.84 -23.13
CA TYR A 237 -0.14 8.31 -23.64
C TYR A 237 0.18 7.71 -25.01
N PHE A 238 0.06 6.39 -25.16
CA PHE A 238 0.31 5.71 -26.43
C PHE A 238 -0.69 6.14 -27.51
N ILE A 239 -1.98 6.25 -27.18
CA ILE A 239 -3.01 6.72 -28.12
C ILE A 239 -2.69 8.13 -28.63
N VAL A 240 -2.39 9.07 -27.74
CA VAL A 240 -2.05 10.46 -28.12
C VAL A 240 -0.81 10.48 -29.01
N LYS A 241 0.21 9.67 -28.69
CA LYS A 241 1.43 9.59 -29.49
C LYS A 241 1.18 9.00 -30.88
N ILE A 242 0.39 7.94 -30.96
CA ILE A 242 -0.03 7.34 -32.22
C ILE A 242 -0.78 8.37 -33.08
N ILE A 243 -1.73 9.11 -32.50
CA ILE A 243 -2.47 10.18 -33.20
C ILE A 243 -1.51 11.27 -33.72
N LEU A 244 -0.57 11.72 -32.89
CA LEU A 244 0.41 12.74 -33.29
C LEU A 244 1.33 12.25 -34.41
N TYR A 245 1.74 10.98 -34.34
CA TYR A 245 2.53 10.35 -35.39
C TYR A 245 1.75 10.24 -36.70
N PHE A 246 0.50 9.80 -36.66
CA PHE A 246 -0.39 9.77 -37.83
C PHE A 246 -0.58 11.16 -38.45
N ARG A 247 -0.79 12.20 -37.63
CA ARG A 247 -0.87 13.59 -38.11
C ARG A 247 0.41 14.04 -38.81
N LYS A 248 1.57 13.57 -38.35
CA LYS A 248 2.87 13.90 -38.96
C LYS A 248 3.08 13.14 -40.28
N LEU A 249 2.77 11.84 -40.33
CA LEU A 249 2.85 11.04 -41.55
C LEU A 249 1.92 11.57 -42.64
N LYS A 250 0.67 11.92 -42.28
CA LYS A 250 -0.30 12.52 -43.21
C LYS A 250 0.20 13.84 -43.80
N LYS A 251 0.94 14.64 -43.03
CA LYS A 251 1.59 15.87 -43.52
C LYS A 251 2.80 15.63 -44.42
N GLN A 252 3.39 14.43 -44.38
CA GLN A 252 4.60 14.08 -45.14
C GLN A 252 4.30 13.16 -46.33
N GLU A 253 3.03 12.85 -46.61
CA GLU A 253 2.56 11.95 -47.68
C GLU A 253 3.23 10.55 -47.67
N VAL A 254 3.71 10.11 -46.52
CA VAL A 254 4.41 8.82 -46.39
C VAL A 254 3.39 7.70 -46.19
N LYS A 255 3.50 6.62 -46.99
CA LYS A 255 2.71 5.39 -46.80
C LYS A 255 3.02 4.74 -45.46
N PHE A 256 1.95 4.35 -44.76
CA PHE A 256 2.01 3.73 -43.43
C PHE A 256 2.50 2.28 -43.50
N ASP A 257 3.41 1.91 -42.59
CA ASP A 257 3.88 0.53 -42.38
C ASP A 257 3.93 0.25 -40.86
N LEU A 258 3.41 -0.91 -40.45
CA LEU A 258 3.43 -1.42 -39.06
C LEU A 258 4.86 -1.51 -38.49
N LYS A 259 5.87 -1.75 -39.34
CA LYS A 259 7.28 -1.73 -38.89
C LYS A 259 7.69 -0.35 -38.35
N GLN A 260 7.09 0.73 -38.85
CA GLN A 260 7.39 2.08 -38.36
C GLN A 260 6.86 2.32 -36.94
N ILE A 261 5.76 1.67 -36.54
CA ILE A 261 5.27 1.70 -35.14
C ILE A 261 6.30 1.05 -34.23
N TRP A 262 6.86 -0.10 -34.63
CA TRP A 262 7.88 -0.80 -33.85
C TRP A 262 9.16 0.03 -33.69
N VAL A 263 9.60 0.72 -34.75
CA VAL A 263 10.71 1.67 -34.69
C VAL A 263 10.40 2.84 -33.74
N LEU A 264 9.16 3.33 -33.73
CA LEU A 264 8.75 4.40 -32.83
C LEU A 264 8.79 3.96 -31.36
N ILE A 265 8.24 2.79 -31.05
CA ILE A 265 8.32 2.19 -29.70
C ILE A 265 9.79 2.04 -29.29
N LYS A 266 10.63 1.45 -30.15
CA LYS A 266 12.06 1.23 -29.86
C LYS A 266 12.84 2.54 -29.68
N SER A 267 12.43 3.60 -30.37
CA SER A 267 13.05 4.93 -30.24
C SER A 267 12.71 5.64 -28.93
N GLU A 268 11.62 5.25 -28.28
CA GLU A 268 11.22 5.77 -26.97
C GLU A 268 12.01 5.10 -25.83
N PHE A 269 12.33 3.81 -25.96
CA PHE A 269 13.16 3.05 -25.02
C PHE A 269 14.67 3.16 -25.33
N GLN A 270 15.25 4.36 -25.24
CA GLN A 270 16.71 4.49 -25.39
C GLN A 270 17.42 4.13 -24.07
N LEU A 271 18.37 3.19 -24.16
CA LEU A 271 19.10 2.62 -23.02
C LEU A 271 19.71 3.69 -22.09
N LYS A 272 20.23 4.79 -22.64
CA LYS A 272 20.83 5.89 -21.85
C LYS A 272 19.82 6.60 -20.94
N TYR A 273 18.57 6.71 -21.37
CA TYR A 273 17.53 7.35 -20.59
C TYR A 273 16.96 6.38 -19.56
N LEU A 274 16.94 5.08 -19.87
CA LEU A 274 16.68 4.01 -18.90
C LEU A 274 17.72 4.03 -17.77
N PHE A 275 19.00 4.14 -18.12
CA PHE A 275 20.10 4.18 -17.15
C PHE A 275 20.02 5.40 -16.21
N PHE A 276 19.79 6.59 -16.77
CA PHE A 276 19.56 7.81 -16.00
C PHE A 276 18.37 7.64 -15.04
N ALA A 277 17.34 6.96 -15.50
CA ALA A 277 16.15 6.75 -14.72
C ALA A 277 16.30 5.72 -13.58
N VAL A 278 17.06 4.65 -13.81
CA VAL A 278 17.44 3.70 -12.74
C VAL A 278 18.23 4.42 -11.65
N ILE A 279 19.19 5.29 -12.02
CA ILE A 279 20.01 6.03 -11.06
C ILE A 279 19.18 7.00 -10.23
N CYS A 280 18.29 7.77 -10.86
CA CYS A 280 17.41 8.71 -10.14
C CYS A 280 16.40 7.99 -9.24
N ASN A 281 15.88 6.84 -9.66
CA ASN A 281 14.99 6.03 -8.82
C ASN A 281 15.73 5.42 -7.63
N GLY A 282 16.94 4.86 -7.87
CA GLY A 282 17.81 4.38 -6.79
C GLY A 282 18.16 5.47 -5.79
N TYR A 283 18.49 6.68 -6.25
CA TYR A 283 18.73 7.84 -5.37
C TYR A 283 17.49 8.21 -4.54
N PHE A 284 16.30 8.20 -5.14
CA PHE A 284 15.06 8.52 -4.44
C PHE A 284 14.72 7.47 -3.37
N ILE A 285 14.88 6.17 -3.68
CA ILE A 285 14.66 5.06 -2.74
C ILE A 285 15.73 5.01 -1.63
N THR A 286 16.94 5.53 -1.85
CA THR A 286 18.00 5.50 -0.83
C THR A 286 17.87 6.65 0.18
N LEU A 287 17.20 7.75 -0.20
CA LEU A 287 17.01 8.92 0.64
C LEU A 287 15.69 8.91 1.43
N TYR A 288 14.78 7.99 1.12
CA TYR A 288 13.44 7.85 1.70
C TYR A 288 13.24 6.44 2.21
#